data_AF-A0A7C7KYR3-F1
#
_entry.id   AF-A0A7C7KYR3-F1
#
_cell.length_a   1.000
_cell.length_b   1.000
_cell.length_c   1.000
_cell.angle_alpha   90.00
_cell.angle_beta   90.00
_cell.angle_gamma   90.00
#
_symmetry.space_group_name_H-M   'P 1'
#
loop_
_entity.id
_entity.type
_entity.pdbx_description
1 polymer ?
#
loop_
_entity_poly.entity_id
_entity_poly.type
_entity_poly.pdbx_seq_one_letter_code
_entity_poly.pdbx_strand_id
1 'polypeptide(L)'
;MKMFKLGAIVTYGGGAIKTLTEAAGELREEGVEVHVRAATPSSELGWEGFLRWLVEEAHAFFLLGGNPEEYDGLLKTLSAGHKVVVTKEPGRSTVSPEHVAKLERYYKYGGKENLKNFILYLGKLAGFDFRPREPEEVPWQGIYHPELGTFEEPGTYRLKYERSLGLRPKVGLLFYRSYWLDGNLALVDALVRELEGRGIGVVPVFGQGKDKKLGSEALKLLGGAEVVVSLRSFFLVPRDPAREESPLSTLNVPALQGLKEYYKTELVQPKRGCYGARCDGRVCKILHDPEIPPPHHWIATYKWIQENSDVVVHVGTHGYLEFLPGKGVGLSEEDFPEISIGNKPHFYIYTVKNPMEGA
;
A
#
# COMPACT_ATOMS: atom_id res chain seq x y z
N MET A 1 6.71 -18.40 32.60
CA MET A 1 6.81 -19.18 31.33
C MET A 1 7.93 -18.59 30.49
N LYS A 2 8.59 -19.39 29.64
CA LYS A 2 9.61 -18.86 28.73
C LYS A 2 8.91 -18.14 27.57
N MET A 3 9.33 -16.93 27.23
CA MET A 3 8.77 -16.16 26.13
C MET A 3 9.30 -16.68 24.78
N PHE A 4 8.39 -17.01 23.86
CA PHE A 4 8.74 -17.37 22.48
C PHE A 4 9.08 -16.11 21.70
N LYS A 5 10.18 -16.15 20.94
CA LYS A 5 10.68 -15.02 20.15
C LYS A 5 10.75 -15.42 18.68
N LEU A 6 10.01 -14.73 17.83
CA LEU A 6 9.94 -14.97 16.39
C LEU A 6 10.53 -13.79 15.62
N GLY A 7 11.46 -14.09 14.72
CA GLY A 7 11.96 -13.16 13.73
C GLY A 7 11.36 -13.40 12.35
N ALA A 8 11.03 -12.34 11.62
CA ALA A 8 10.59 -12.46 10.23
C ALA A 8 11.20 -11.38 9.32
N ILE A 9 11.58 -11.78 8.11
CA ILE A 9 11.92 -10.83 7.04
C ILE A 9 10.83 -10.87 5.99
N VAL A 10 10.23 -9.72 5.68
CA VAL A 10 9.12 -9.57 4.72
C VAL A 10 9.59 -8.71 3.56
N THR A 11 9.86 -9.34 2.42
CA THR A 11 10.43 -8.67 1.24
C THR A 11 9.38 -8.11 0.28
N TYR A 12 8.21 -8.76 0.20
CA TYR A 12 7.06 -8.32 -0.58
C TYR A 12 5.80 -8.37 0.27
N GLY A 13 4.97 -7.33 0.19
CA GLY A 13 3.71 -7.27 0.93
C GLY A 13 3.87 -6.88 2.41
N GLY A 14 4.53 -5.75 2.69
CA GLY A 14 4.74 -5.23 4.05
C GLY A 14 3.48 -5.09 4.91
N GLY A 15 2.28 -5.11 4.31
CA GLY A 15 1.00 -5.18 5.04
C GLY A 15 0.94 -6.35 6.03
N ALA A 16 1.56 -7.49 5.71
CA ALA A 16 1.61 -8.65 6.60
C ALA A 16 2.35 -8.40 7.92
N ILE A 17 3.28 -7.44 7.97
CA ILE A 17 4.02 -7.07 9.20
C ILE A 17 3.04 -6.56 10.27
N LYS A 18 2.11 -5.70 9.87
CA LYS A 18 1.09 -5.16 10.77
C LYS A 18 0.24 -6.30 11.35
N THR A 19 -0.31 -7.14 10.47
CA THR A 19 -1.19 -8.25 10.87
C THR A 19 -0.46 -9.28 11.76
N LEU A 20 0.82 -9.57 11.48
CA LEU A 20 1.67 -10.41 12.34
C LEU A 20 1.89 -9.79 13.72
N THR A 21 2.10 -8.47 13.78
CA THR A 21 2.32 -7.75 15.04
C THR A 21 1.05 -7.70 15.89
N GLU A 22 -0.11 -7.46 15.26
CA GLU A 22 -1.42 -7.49 15.91
C GLU A 22 -1.77 -8.89 16.41
N ALA A 23 -1.55 -9.92 15.60
CA ALA A 23 -1.72 -11.32 16.00
C ALA A 23 -0.87 -11.68 17.24
N ALA A 24 0.37 -11.22 17.30
CA ALA A 24 1.23 -11.39 18.47
C ALA A 24 0.76 -10.58 19.69
N GLY A 25 0.14 -9.42 19.47
CA GLY A 25 -0.53 -8.63 20.52
C GLY A 25 -1.65 -9.41 21.18
N GLU A 26 -2.59 -9.92 20.39
CA GLU A 26 -3.74 -10.67 20.91
C GLU A 26 -3.34 -11.98 21.59
N LEU A 27 -2.35 -12.69 21.04
CA LEU A 27 -1.81 -13.88 21.70
C LEU A 27 -1.30 -13.55 23.12
N ARG A 28 -0.68 -12.37 23.32
CA ARG A 28 -0.26 -11.92 24.66
C ARG A 28 -1.45 -11.60 25.55
N GLU A 29 -2.50 -10.98 25.03
CA GLU A 29 -3.75 -10.73 25.77
C GLU A 29 -4.43 -12.05 26.18
N GLU A 30 -4.32 -13.10 25.36
CA GLU A 30 -4.77 -14.46 25.64
C GLU A 30 -3.84 -15.24 26.59
N GLY A 31 -2.76 -14.61 27.11
CA GLY A 31 -1.83 -15.20 28.06
C GLY A 31 -0.71 -16.03 27.43
N VAL A 32 -0.51 -15.94 26.12
CA VAL A 32 0.59 -16.59 25.40
C VAL A 32 1.80 -15.66 25.33
N GLU A 33 2.89 -16.06 25.97
CA GLU A 33 4.15 -15.32 26.00
C GLU A 33 4.88 -15.36 24.64
N VAL A 34 4.56 -14.42 23.75
CA VAL A 34 5.16 -14.30 22.41
C VAL A 34 5.71 -12.90 22.15
N HIS A 35 6.83 -12.82 21.43
CA HIS A 35 7.41 -11.59 20.93
C HIS A 35 7.81 -11.76 19.46
N VAL A 36 7.25 -10.93 18.59
CA VAL A 36 7.50 -10.98 17.14
C VAL A 36 8.21 -9.71 16.71
N ARG A 37 9.30 -9.85 15.96
CA ARG A 37 9.93 -8.75 15.23
C ARG A 37 9.96 -9.10 13.75
N ALA A 38 9.34 -8.26 12.94
CA ALA A 38 9.34 -8.38 11.50
C ALA A 38 9.89 -7.11 10.85
N ALA A 39 10.67 -7.25 9.80
CA ALA A 39 11.26 -6.13 9.08
C ALA A 39 11.24 -6.37 7.57
N THR A 40 11.11 -5.29 6.80
CA THR A 40 11.39 -5.30 5.37
C THR A 40 12.85 -4.91 5.18
N PRO A 41 13.57 -5.54 4.23
CA PRO A 41 14.93 -5.14 3.91
C PRO A 41 14.95 -3.66 3.52
N SER A 42 15.65 -2.84 4.29
CA SER A 42 15.84 -1.42 4.04
C SER A 42 17.24 -1.01 4.45
N SER A 43 17.74 0.09 3.90
CA SER A 43 18.99 0.74 4.32
C SER A 43 18.84 1.54 5.61
N GLU A 44 17.77 1.33 6.38
CA GLU A 44 17.44 2.16 7.54
C GLU A 44 18.26 1.84 8.79
N LEU A 45 18.34 2.85 9.66
CA LEU A 45 18.87 2.74 11.02
C LEU A 45 18.15 1.60 11.79
N GLY A 46 18.91 0.57 12.17
CA GLY A 46 18.41 -0.54 12.99
C GLY A 46 18.42 -1.90 12.30
N TRP A 47 18.69 -1.99 11.00
CA TRP A 47 18.79 -3.26 10.28
C TRP A 47 19.83 -4.20 10.88
N GLU A 48 21.04 -3.72 11.13
CA GLU A 48 22.11 -4.52 11.77
C GLU A 48 21.73 -5.00 13.18
N GLY A 49 21.07 -4.13 13.95
CA GLY A 49 20.59 -4.47 15.30
C GLY A 49 19.47 -5.52 15.26
N PHE A 50 18.62 -5.47 14.24
CA PHE A 50 17.61 -6.51 14.00
C PHE A 50 18.27 -7.84 13.62
N LEU A 51 19.23 -7.85 12.69
CA LEU A 51 19.95 -9.08 12.32
C LEU A 51 20.70 -9.69 13.50
N ARG A 52 21.34 -8.87 14.34
CA ARG A 52 21.99 -9.35 15.57
C ARG A 52 20.99 -10.02 16.51
N TRP A 53 19.86 -9.36 16.75
CA TRP A 53 18.79 -9.91 17.57
C TRP A 53 18.23 -11.23 16.99
N LEU A 54 18.10 -11.35 15.67
CA LEU A 54 17.68 -12.60 15.05
C LEU A 54 18.61 -13.75 15.45
N VAL A 55 19.92 -13.56 15.33
CA VAL A 55 20.92 -14.60 15.60
C VAL A 55 21.03 -14.91 17.10
N GLU A 56 20.99 -13.89 17.97
CA GLU A 56 21.26 -14.06 19.40
C GLU A 56 20.02 -14.45 20.23
N GLU A 57 18.83 -13.99 19.83
CA GLU A 57 17.65 -13.97 20.71
C GLU A 57 16.44 -14.71 20.12
N ALA A 58 16.33 -14.85 18.81
CA ALA A 58 15.17 -15.49 18.21
C ALA A 58 15.17 -17.00 18.48
N HIS A 59 13.98 -17.57 18.68
CA HIS A 59 13.78 -19.01 18.78
C HIS A 59 13.41 -19.63 17.43
N ALA A 60 12.75 -18.85 16.57
CA ALA A 60 12.37 -19.23 15.23
C ALA A 60 12.54 -18.04 14.27
N PHE A 61 12.78 -18.37 12.99
CA PHE A 61 12.88 -17.40 11.91
C PHE A 61 12.02 -17.83 10.70
N PHE A 62 11.37 -16.85 10.07
CA PHE A 62 10.63 -17.06 8.83
C PHE A 62 10.99 -16.00 7.77
N LEU A 63 11.43 -16.46 6.60
CA LEU A 63 11.65 -15.60 5.43
C LEU A 63 10.41 -15.60 4.54
N LEU A 64 9.83 -14.42 4.35
CA LEU A 64 8.56 -14.18 3.70
C LEU A 64 8.76 -13.39 2.40
N GLY A 65 8.51 -14.07 1.28
CA GLY A 65 8.76 -13.57 -0.07
C GLY A 65 10.25 -13.49 -0.42
N GLY A 66 10.55 -12.92 -1.60
CA GLY A 66 11.93 -12.60 -2.01
C GLY A 66 12.69 -13.80 -2.54
N ASN A 67 13.93 -13.61 -2.97
CA ASN A 67 14.81 -14.71 -3.37
C ASN A 67 15.64 -15.17 -2.15
N PRO A 68 15.45 -16.41 -1.64
CA PRO A 68 16.21 -16.92 -0.49
C PRO A 68 17.72 -16.89 -0.71
N GLU A 69 18.17 -16.97 -1.97
CA GLU A 69 19.59 -16.89 -2.33
C GLU A 69 20.25 -15.59 -1.87
N GLU A 70 19.51 -14.47 -1.86
CA GLU A 70 20.00 -13.18 -1.36
C GLU A 70 20.32 -13.22 0.14
N TYR A 71 19.76 -14.20 0.85
CA TYR A 71 19.89 -14.38 2.30
C TYR A 71 20.70 -15.62 2.68
N ASP A 72 21.37 -16.30 1.73
CA ASP A 72 22.06 -17.58 1.99
C ASP A 72 23.06 -17.49 3.17
N GLY A 73 23.79 -16.37 3.29
CA GLY A 73 24.71 -16.14 4.42
C GLY A 73 24.00 -16.05 5.77
N LEU A 74 22.88 -15.32 5.82
CA LEU A 74 22.04 -15.21 7.01
C LEU A 74 21.39 -16.56 7.34
N LEU A 75 20.81 -17.23 6.35
CA LEU A 75 20.14 -18.52 6.51
C LEU A 75 21.09 -19.60 7.05
N LYS A 76 22.35 -19.63 6.58
CA LYS A 76 23.39 -20.53 7.13
C LYS A 76 23.68 -20.24 8.59
N THR A 77 23.85 -18.97 8.94
CA THR A 77 24.10 -18.53 10.32
C THR A 77 22.94 -18.90 11.24
N LEU A 78 21.71 -18.59 10.82
CA LEU A 78 20.50 -18.90 11.57
C LEU A 78 20.29 -20.42 11.69
N SER A 79 20.53 -21.20 10.64
CA SER A 79 20.33 -22.65 10.66
C SER A 79 21.33 -23.37 11.57
N ALA A 80 22.49 -22.77 11.83
CA ALA A 80 23.45 -23.28 12.80
C ALA A 80 23.03 -23.03 14.26
N GLY A 81 22.32 -21.91 14.52
CA GLY A 81 21.92 -21.48 15.86
C GLY A 81 20.48 -21.81 16.28
N HIS A 82 19.57 -21.93 15.31
CA HIS A 82 18.13 -22.09 15.57
C HIS A 82 17.59 -23.40 15.00
N LYS A 83 16.69 -24.04 15.76
CA LYS A 83 16.00 -25.25 15.32
C LYS A 83 14.96 -24.99 14.23
N VAL A 84 14.41 -23.78 14.17
CA VAL A 84 13.31 -23.43 13.28
C VAL A 84 13.71 -22.22 12.42
N VAL A 85 14.18 -22.52 11.22
CA VAL A 85 14.44 -21.55 10.15
C VAL A 85 13.63 -22.01 8.96
N VAL A 86 12.74 -21.15 8.49
CA VAL A 86 11.78 -21.52 7.45
C VAL A 86 11.84 -20.51 6.32
N THR A 87 11.89 -21.02 5.10
CA THR A 87 11.79 -20.25 3.86
C THR A 87 10.76 -20.89 2.95
N LYS A 88 10.36 -20.21 1.86
CA LYS A 88 9.53 -20.79 0.80
C LYS A 88 10.19 -21.99 0.08
N GLU A 89 11.47 -22.24 0.31
CA GLU A 89 12.21 -23.34 -0.29
C GLU A 89 12.51 -24.40 0.78
N PRO A 90 11.90 -25.59 0.70
CA PRO A 90 12.11 -26.63 1.69
C PRO A 90 13.58 -27.02 1.88
N GLY A 91 14.40 -26.99 0.82
CA GLY A 91 15.84 -27.30 0.89
C GLY A 91 16.68 -26.28 1.66
N ARG A 92 16.14 -25.08 1.92
CA ARG A 92 16.79 -24.01 2.70
C ARG A 92 16.12 -23.79 4.06
N SER A 93 15.29 -24.74 4.49
CA SER A 93 14.60 -24.72 5.79
C SER A 93 15.15 -25.81 6.71
N THR A 94 15.14 -25.59 8.02
CA THR A 94 15.55 -26.59 9.02
C THR A 94 14.44 -27.56 9.40
N VAL A 95 13.21 -27.28 8.96
CA VAL A 95 12.02 -28.10 9.21
C VAL A 95 11.66 -28.92 7.97
N SER A 96 10.88 -29.99 8.16
CA SER A 96 10.49 -30.87 7.05
C SER A 96 9.67 -30.14 5.96
N PRO A 97 9.69 -30.61 4.71
CA PRO A 97 8.86 -30.04 3.63
C PRO A 97 7.36 -29.99 3.96
N GLU A 98 6.85 -30.94 4.75
CA GLU A 98 5.46 -30.94 5.22
C GLU A 98 5.16 -29.72 6.11
N HIS A 99 6.08 -29.37 7.01
CA HIS A 99 5.94 -28.20 7.87
C HIS A 99 6.05 -26.90 7.08
N VAL A 100 6.95 -26.84 6.09
CA VAL A 100 7.05 -25.70 5.17
C VAL A 100 5.73 -25.50 4.44
N ALA A 101 5.17 -26.54 3.81
CA ALA A 101 3.90 -26.46 3.08
C ALA A 101 2.72 -26.05 3.98
N LYS A 102 2.73 -26.44 5.26
CA LYS A 102 1.70 -26.02 6.22
C LYS A 102 1.85 -24.54 6.62
N LEU A 103 3.08 -24.09 6.87
CA LEU A 103 3.38 -22.68 7.16
C LEU A 103 3.02 -21.77 5.98
N GLU A 104 3.34 -22.21 4.76
CA GLU A 104 2.92 -21.53 3.54
C GLU A 104 1.40 -21.44 3.41
N ARG A 105 0.65 -22.48 3.80
CA ARG A 105 -0.83 -22.43 3.79
C ARG A 105 -1.40 -21.39 4.75
N TYR A 106 -0.94 -21.33 6.01
CA TYR A 106 -1.38 -20.26 6.93
C TYR A 106 -1.11 -18.89 6.33
N TYR A 107 0.10 -18.68 5.81
CA TYR A 107 0.50 -17.39 5.26
C TYR A 107 -0.31 -17.03 4.00
N LYS A 108 -0.51 -18.00 3.11
CA LYS A 108 -1.26 -17.84 1.85
C LYS A 108 -2.74 -17.56 2.10
N TYR A 109 -3.38 -18.28 3.02
CA TYR A 109 -4.75 -17.97 3.41
C TYR A 109 -4.81 -16.61 4.08
N GLY A 110 -3.84 -16.30 4.96
CA GLY A 110 -3.70 -15.00 5.58
C GLY A 110 -4.85 -14.69 6.55
N GLY A 111 -4.93 -13.42 6.97
CA GLY A 111 -5.86 -13.00 8.01
C GLY A 111 -5.33 -13.30 9.41
N LYS A 112 -5.86 -12.56 10.38
CA LYS A 112 -5.34 -12.52 11.75
C LYS A 112 -5.30 -13.90 12.42
N GLU A 113 -6.38 -14.68 12.34
CA GLU A 113 -6.45 -16.00 12.99
C GLU A 113 -5.47 -17.01 12.40
N ASN A 114 -5.28 -17.04 11.07
CA ASN A 114 -4.24 -17.88 10.47
C ASN A 114 -2.84 -17.45 10.90
N LEU A 115 -2.58 -16.14 11.01
CA LEU A 115 -1.28 -15.64 11.45
C LEU A 115 -1.02 -15.88 12.95
N LYS A 116 -2.05 -15.89 13.80
CA LYS A 116 -1.95 -16.35 15.19
C LYS A 116 -1.53 -17.82 15.23
N ASN A 117 -2.24 -18.68 14.50
CA ASN A 117 -1.93 -20.11 14.45
C ASN A 117 -0.58 -20.40 13.78
N PHE A 118 -0.15 -19.57 12.83
CA PHE A 118 1.18 -19.60 12.25
C PHE A 118 2.28 -19.33 13.30
N ILE A 119 2.13 -18.30 14.14
CA ILE A 119 3.07 -18.00 15.23
C ILE A 119 3.10 -19.16 16.23
N LEU A 120 1.93 -19.66 16.63
CA LEU A 120 1.81 -20.81 17.54
C LEU A 120 2.45 -22.07 16.95
N TYR A 121 2.32 -22.30 15.65
CA TYR A 121 2.89 -23.44 14.95
C TYR A 121 4.42 -23.37 14.89
N LEU A 122 5.00 -22.19 14.61
CA LEU A 122 6.45 -21.99 14.71
C LEU A 122 6.96 -22.20 16.14
N GLY A 123 6.24 -21.71 17.14
CA GLY A 123 6.59 -21.93 18.55
C GLY A 123 6.54 -23.41 18.95
N LYS A 124 5.52 -24.14 18.48
CA LYS A 124 5.42 -25.60 18.66
C LYS A 124 6.63 -26.32 18.07
N LEU A 125 7.03 -25.98 16.84
CA LEU A 125 8.22 -26.54 16.20
C LEU A 125 9.52 -26.17 16.95
N ALA A 126 9.55 -25.01 17.61
CA ALA A 126 10.65 -24.57 18.45
C ALA A 126 10.66 -25.22 19.86
N GLY A 127 9.69 -26.08 20.16
CA GLY A 127 9.59 -26.82 21.42
C GLY A 127 8.77 -26.15 22.52
N PHE A 128 7.97 -25.13 22.19
CA PHE A 128 7.02 -24.54 23.13
C PHE A 128 5.70 -25.34 23.14
N ASP A 129 5.04 -25.43 24.30
CA ASP A 129 3.74 -26.12 24.43
C ASP A 129 2.60 -25.24 23.90
N PHE A 130 2.59 -25.03 22.59
CA PHE A 130 1.56 -24.28 21.88
C PHE A 130 0.64 -25.23 21.10
N ARG A 131 -0.65 -24.88 21.05
CA ARG A 131 -1.69 -25.68 20.38
C ARG A 131 -2.31 -24.91 19.21
N PRO A 132 -1.60 -24.83 18.07
CA PRO A 132 -2.13 -24.20 16.86
C PRO A 132 -3.29 -25.04 16.28
N ARG A 133 -4.34 -24.37 15.81
CA ARG A 133 -5.39 -24.94 14.94
C ARG A 133 -4.88 -25.05 13.51
N GLU A 134 -5.48 -25.92 12.70
CA GLU A 134 -5.12 -26.05 11.28
C GLU A 134 -5.35 -24.75 10.48
N PRO A 135 -4.64 -24.54 9.35
CA PRO A 135 -4.89 -23.41 8.48
C PRO A 135 -6.32 -23.42 7.96
N GLU A 136 -7.03 -22.31 8.17
CA GLU A 136 -8.42 -22.14 7.75
C GLU A 136 -8.46 -21.26 6.50
N GLU A 137 -9.19 -21.70 5.48
CA GLU A 137 -9.36 -20.91 4.27
C GLU A 137 -10.28 -19.73 4.54
N VAL A 138 -9.86 -18.54 4.10
CA VAL A 138 -10.64 -17.31 4.22
C VAL A 138 -10.97 -16.78 2.83
N PRO A 139 -12.13 -16.13 2.62
CA PRO A 139 -12.62 -15.74 1.31
C PRO A 139 -11.57 -15.12 0.39
N TRP A 140 -11.46 -15.65 -0.82
CA TRP A 140 -10.56 -15.14 -1.86
C TRP A 140 -11.07 -13.84 -2.51
N GLN A 141 -12.37 -13.61 -2.38
CA GLN A 141 -13.10 -12.45 -2.87
C GLN A 141 -14.34 -12.24 -2.02
N GLY A 142 -14.92 -11.06 -2.12
CA GLY A 142 -16.16 -10.74 -1.45
C GLY A 142 -16.50 -9.26 -1.57
N ILE A 143 -17.64 -8.91 -1.02
CA ILE A 143 -18.10 -7.55 -0.85
C ILE A 143 -17.87 -7.17 0.61
N TYR A 144 -17.25 -6.03 0.84
CA TYR A 144 -17.03 -5.48 2.18
C TYR A 144 -17.74 -4.13 2.30
N HIS A 145 -18.32 -3.86 3.46
CA HIS A 145 -18.88 -2.57 3.81
C HIS A 145 -18.51 -2.22 5.26
N PRO A 146 -18.10 -0.98 5.56
CA PRO A 146 -17.58 -0.66 6.89
C PRO A 146 -18.60 -0.86 8.02
N GLU A 147 -19.89 -0.63 7.74
CA GLU A 147 -20.99 -0.73 8.69
C GLU A 147 -21.81 -2.03 8.54
N LEU A 148 -21.85 -2.63 7.34
CA LEU A 148 -22.69 -3.82 7.09
C LEU A 148 -21.92 -5.15 7.19
N GLY A 149 -20.59 -5.12 7.17
CA GLY A 149 -19.71 -6.30 7.24
C GLY A 149 -19.33 -6.87 5.88
N THR A 150 -19.01 -8.16 5.85
CA THR A 150 -18.56 -8.88 4.65
C THR A 150 -19.66 -9.79 4.09
N PHE A 151 -19.73 -9.90 2.76
CA PHE A 151 -20.69 -10.73 2.03
C PHE A 151 -19.99 -11.46 0.89
N GLU A 152 -20.40 -12.69 0.62
CA GLU A 152 -19.93 -13.46 -0.55
C GLU A 152 -20.89 -13.33 -1.74
N GLU A 153 -22.18 -13.12 -1.45
CA GLU A 153 -23.27 -13.10 -2.43
C GLU A 153 -23.77 -11.66 -2.71
N PRO A 154 -23.72 -11.18 -3.97
CA PRO A 154 -24.17 -9.83 -4.32
C PRO A 154 -25.64 -9.54 -3.99
N GLY A 155 -26.52 -10.53 -4.14
CA GLY A 155 -27.94 -10.39 -3.82
C GLY A 155 -28.18 -10.12 -2.33
N THR A 156 -27.46 -10.83 -1.46
CA THR A 156 -27.53 -10.65 0.00
C THR A 156 -27.04 -9.27 0.42
N TYR A 157 -25.91 -8.83 -0.15
CA TYR A 157 -25.41 -7.48 0.08
C TYR A 157 -26.45 -6.43 -0.35
N ARG A 158 -26.95 -6.52 -1.59
CA ARG A 158 -27.90 -5.56 -2.16
C ARG A 158 -29.15 -5.41 -1.30
N LEU A 159 -29.76 -6.52 -0.89
CA LEU A 159 -30.97 -6.50 -0.07
C LEU A 159 -30.73 -5.82 1.28
N LYS A 160 -29.61 -6.13 1.95
CA LYS A 160 -29.27 -5.51 3.23
C LYS A 160 -28.90 -4.04 3.07
N TYR A 161 -28.18 -3.70 2.01
CA TYR A 161 -27.77 -2.33 1.69
C TYR A 161 -28.97 -1.43 1.41
N GLU A 162 -29.85 -1.84 0.48
CA GLU A 162 -31.06 -1.09 0.12
C GLU A 162 -31.98 -0.90 1.34
N ARG A 163 -32.11 -1.93 2.20
CA ARG A 163 -32.90 -1.85 3.43
C ARG A 163 -32.30 -0.91 4.48
N SER A 164 -30.97 -0.88 4.61
CA SER A 164 -30.28 -0.15 5.68
C SER A 164 -30.04 1.32 5.33
N LEU A 165 -29.75 1.60 4.06
CA LEU A 165 -29.33 2.94 3.59
C LEU A 165 -30.36 3.62 2.68
N GLY A 166 -31.33 2.88 2.13
CA GLY A 166 -32.29 3.44 1.16
C GLY A 166 -31.67 3.81 -0.19
N LEU A 167 -30.42 3.39 -0.44
CA LEU A 167 -29.66 3.64 -1.66
C LEU A 167 -29.52 2.37 -2.49
N ARG A 168 -29.33 2.52 -3.80
CA ARG A 168 -28.92 1.42 -4.69
C ARG A 168 -27.42 1.49 -4.95
N PRO A 169 -26.68 0.38 -4.82
CA PRO A 169 -25.25 0.37 -5.11
C PRO A 169 -25.02 0.53 -6.61
N LYS A 170 -24.44 1.66 -7.01
CA LYS A 170 -24.19 2.04 -8.41
C LYS A 170 -22.69 2.14 -8.72
N VAL A 171 -21.87 2.47 -7.73
CA VAL A 171 -20.42 2.57 -7.90
C VAL A 171 -19.75 1.29 -7.41
N GLY A 172 -19.09 0.57 -8.30
CA GLY A 172 -18.26 -0.56 -7.95
C GLY A 172 -16.88 -0.11 -7.49
N LEU A 173 -16.50 -0.36 -6.23
CA LEU A 173 -15.18 0.00 -5.71
C LEU A 173 -14.31 -1.24 -5.59
N LEU A 174 -13.29 -1.37 -6.43
CA LEU A 174 -12.47 -2.59 -6.52
C LEU A 174 -11.12 -2.42 -5.84
N PHE A 175 -10.76 -3.31 -4.91
CA PHE A 175 -9.50 -3.23 -4.17
C PHE A 175 -8.88 -4.62 -3.91
N TYR A 176 -7.62 -4.65 -3.45
CA TYR A 176 -6.90 -5.91 -3.22
C TYR A 176 -7.42 -6.64 -1.98
N ARG A 177 -7.54 -7.98 -2.08
CA ARG A 177 -7.85 -8.87 -0.94
C ARG A 177 -6.96 -8.61 0.28
N SER A 178 -5.67 -8.30 0.07
CA SER A 178 -4.74 -8.00 1.16
C SER A 178 -5.19 -6.82 2.03
N TYR A 179 -5.86 -5.81 1.47
CA TYR A 179 -6.35 -4.69 2.29
C TYR A 179 -7.42 -5.15 3.27
N TRP A 180 -8.31 -6.04 2.83
CA TRP A 180 -9.33 -6.64 3.68
C TRP A 180 -8.71 -7.55 4.73
N LEU A 181 -7.75 -8.42 4.36
CA LEU A 181 -7.07 -9.33 5.30
C LEU A 181 -6.26 -8.60 6.37
N ASP A 182 -5.55 -7.53 5.98
CA ASP A 182 -4.64 -6.79 6.86
C ASP A 182 -5.36 -5.64 7.61
N GLY A 183 -6.68 -5.53 7.45
CA GLY A 183 -7.48 -4.44 8.02
C GLY A 183 -7.03 -3.05 7.55
N ASN A 184 -6.40 -2.96 6.38
CA ASN A 184 -5.91 -1.71 5.78
C ASN A 184 -7.03 -1.07 4.95
N LEU A 185 -8.16 -0.85 5.60
CA LEU A 185 -9.44 -0.48 4.97
C LEU A 185 -9.76 1.01 5.06
N ALA A 186 -8.96 1.82 5.77
CA ALA A 186 -9.24 3.25 5.99
C ALA A 186 -9.55 4.05 4.70
N LEU A 187 -8.82 3.79 3.60
CA LEU A 187 -9.11 4.43 2.31
C LEU A 187 -10.43 3.95 1.70
N VAL A 188 -10.70 2.64 1.79
CA VAL A 188 -11.95 2.04 1.31
C VAL A 188 -13.12 2.62 2.10
N ASP A 189 -13.02 2.62 3.42
CA ASP A 189 -14.03 3.18 4.33
C ASP A 189 -14.32 4.66 4.04
N ALA A 190 -13.27 5.47 3.85
CA ALA A 190 -13.41 6.89 3.55
C ALA A 190 -14.15 7.12 2.22
N LEU A 191 -13.81 6.38 1.16
CA LEU A 191 -14.46 6.50 -0.14
C LEU A 191 -15.92 6.03 -0.10
N VAL A 192 -16.21 4.94 0.62
CA VAL A 192 -17.58 4.45 0.82
C VAL A 192 -18.43 5.52 1.50
N ARG A 193 -17.98 6.01 2.65
CA ARG A 193 -18.71 7.02 3.42
C ARG A 193 -18.91 8.33 2.66
N GLU A 194 -17.90 8.77 1.92
CA GLU A 194 -17.98 10.03 1.14
C GLU A 194 -18.99 9.92 -0.02
N LEU A 195 -18.99 8.80 -0.74
CA LEU A 195 -19.96 8.57 -1.82
C LEU A 195 -21.38 8.43 -1.26
N GLU A 196 -21.55 7.67 -0.18
CA GLU A 196 -22.85 7.47 0.48
C GLU A 196 -23.39 8.78 1.07
N GLY A 197 -22.54 9.60 1.68
CA GLY A 197 -22.89 10.93 2.18
C GLY A 197 -23.39 11.89 1.09
N ARG A 198 -23.04 11.63 -0.17
CA ARG A 198 -23.54 12.35 -1.36
C ARG A 198 -24.76 11.67 -2.00
N GLY A 199 -25.32 10.63 -1.38
CA GLY A 199 -26.45 9.86 -1.90
C GLY A 199 -26.07 8.88 -3.02
N ILE A 200 -24.79 8.53 -3.15
CA ILE A 200 -24.29 7.62 -4.18
C ILE A 200 -24.02 6.27 -3.53
N GLY A 201 -24.78 5.24 -3.92
CA GLY A 201 -24.58 3.89 -3.37
C GLY A 201 -23.34 3.20 -3.94
N VAL A 202 -22.67 2.41 -3.10
CA VAL A 202 -21.38 1.77 -3.44
C VAL A 202 -21.46 0.25 -3.24
N VAL A 203 -20.71 -0.51 -4.04
CA VAL A 203 -20.42 -1.94 -3.82
C VAL A 203 -18.91 -2.14 -3.76
N PRO A 204 -18.31 -2.19 -2.56
CA PRO A 204 -16.87 -2.37 -2.39
C PRO A 204 -16.50 -3.84 -2.48
N VAL A 205 -15.78 -4.21 -3.53
CA VAL A 205 -15.38 -5.58 -3.82
C VAL A 205 -13.88 -5.74 -3.59
N PHE A 206 -13.51 -6.71 -2.77
CA PHE A 206 -12.14 -7.19 -2.69
C PHE A 206 -11.97 -8.49 -3.48
N GLY A 207 -10.76 -8.70 -3.98
CA GLY A 207 -10.40 -9.94 -4.66
C GLY A 207 -8.91 -10.06 -4.87
N GLN A 208 -8.46 -11.26 -5.21
CA GLN A 208 -7.07 -11.48 -5.61
C GLN A 208 -6.81 -10.95 -7.03
N GLY A 209 -5.54 -10.75 -7.37
CA GLY A 209 -5.10 -10.29 -8.69
C GLY A 209 -5.21 -11.37 -9.79
N LYS A 210 -4.36 -11.25 -10.83
CA LYS A 210 -4.34 -11.97 -12.13
C LYS A 210 -4.32 -13.52 -12.11
N ASP A 211 -4.58 -14.21 -11.00
CA ASP A 211 -4.41 -15.65 -10.94
C ASP A 211 -5.67 -16.43 -11.32
N LYS A 212 -5.79 -16.73 -12.63
CA LYS A 212 -6.84 -17.59 -13.19
C LYS A 212 -6.83 -19.00 -12.58
N LYS A 213 -5.71 -19.47 -12.00
CA LYS A 213 -5.65 -20.80 -11.34
C LYS A 213 -6.26 -20.81 -9.94
N LEU A 214 -6.42 -19.64 -9.31
CA LEU A 214 -6.89 -19.50 -7.93
C LEU A 214 -8.34 -19.02 -7.81
N GLY A 215 -9.09 -18.92 -8.92
CA GLY A 215 -10.55 -18.78 -8.89
C GLY A 215 -11.10 -17.40 -8.51
N SER A 216 -10.30 -16.32 -8.54
CA SER A 216 -10.83 -14.97 -8.27
C SER A 216 -11.65 -14.44 -9.45
N GLU A 217 -12.97 -14.50 -9.33
CA GLU A 217 -13.99 -13.91 -10.20
C GLU A 217 -14.59 -12.62 -9.62
N ALA A 218 -13.84 -11.88 -8.80
CA ALA A 218 -14.30 -10.71 -8.06
C ALA A 218 -15.08 -9.68 -8.92
N LEU A 219 -14.73 -9.53 -10.20
CA LEU A 219 -15.46 -8.63 -11.10
C LEU A 219 -16.95 -9.00 -11.25
N LYS A 220 -17.32 -10.28 -11.11
CA LYS A 220 -18.73 -10.71 -11.13
C LYS A 220 -19.53 -10.18 -9.94
N LEU A 221 -18.86 -9.88 -8.83
CA LEU A 221 -19.49 -9.31 -7.63
C LEU A 221 -19.88 -7.83 -7.80
N LEU A 222 -19.38 -7.16 -8.85
CA LEU A 222 -19.76 -5.80 -9.21
C LEU A 222 -21.12 -5.72 -9.93
N GLY A 223 -21.90 -6.80 -9.93
CA GLY A 223 -23.17 -6.91 -10.65
C GLY A 223 -24.12 -5.75 -10.35
N GLY A 224 -24.50 -5.00 -11.40
CA GLY A 224 -25.39 -3.85 -11.30
C GLY A 224 -24.69 -2.51 -11.06
N ALA A 225 -23.36 -2.47 -10.97
CA ALA A 225 -22.61 -1.22 -10.98
C ALA A 225 -22.71 -0.51 -12.34
N GLU A 226 -22.86 0.80 -12.32
CA GLU A 226 -22.92 1.70 -13.48
C GLU A 226 -21.55 2.32 -13.80
N VAL A 227 -20.64 2.35 -12.83
CA VAL A 227 -19.25 2.82 -12.95
C VAL A 227 -18.37 2.04 -11.99
N VAL A 228 -17.11 1.79 -12.36
CA VAL A 228 -16.14 1.11 -11.50
C VAL A 228 -14.99 2.05 -11.17
N VAL A 229 -14.67 2.18 -9.89
CA VAL A 229 -13.45 2.80 -9.38
C VAL A 229 -12.50 1.70 -8.91
N SER A 230 -11.33 1.60 -9.52
CA SER A 230 -10.30 0.65 -9.11
C SER A 230 -9.23 1.30 -8.25
N LEU A 231 -8.98 0.74 -7.08
CA LEU A 231 -7.84 1.04 -6.22
C LEU A 231 -6.67 0.06 -6.41
N ARG A 232 -6.72 -0.78 -7.45
CA ARG A 232 -5.67 -1.76 -7.77
C ARG A 232 -4.67 -1.18 -8.76
N SER A 233 -3.37 -1.34 -8.51
CA SER A 233 -2.31 -0.66 -9.27
C SER A 233 -1.82 -1.38 -10.52
N PHE A 234 -1.97 -2.71 -10.65
CA PHE A 234 -1.14 -3.47 -11.62
C PHE A 234 -1.85 -4.39 -12.63
N PHE A 235 -3.18 -4.44 -12.71
CA PHE A 235 -3.82 -5.60 -13.38
C PHE A 235 -5.08 -5.33 -14.21
N LEU A 236 -5.39 -4.06 -14.49
CA LEU A 236 -6.60 -3.71 -15.25
C LEU A 236 -6.32 -3.30 -16.69
N VAL A 237 -5.09 -2.87 -17.00
CA VAL A 237 -4.65 -2.62 -18.36
C VAL A 237 -3.77 -3.79 -18.81
N PRO A 238 -4.09 -4.46 -19.94
CA PRO A 238 -3.26 -5.52 -20.48
C PRO A 238 -1.85 -5.02 -20.81
N ARG A 239 -0.84 -5.87 -20.64
CA ARG A 239 0.55 -5.53 -21.01
C ARG A 239 0.74 -5.45 -22.52
N ASP A 240 -0.03 -6.26 -23.25
CA ASP A 240 -0.09 -6.24 -24.71
C ASP A 240 -1.57 -6.07 -25.13
N PRO A 241 -2.06 -4.83 -25.26
CA PRO A 241 -3.45 -4.57 -25.64
C PRO A 241 -3.81 -5.08 -27.05
N ALA A 242 -2.84 -5.46 -27.89
CA ALA A 242 -3.11 -6.06 -29.19
C ALA A 242 -3.43 -7.56 -29.09
N ARG A 243 -3.12 -8.21 -27.96
CA ARG A 243 -3.30 -9.65 -27.76
C ARG A 243 -4.13 -10.03 -26.53
N GLU A 244 -4.23 -9.12 -25.56
CA GLU A 244 -4.99 -9.33 -24.32
C GLU A 244 -6.09 -8.28 -24.20
N GLU A 245 -7.33 -8.73 -23.99
CA GLU A 245 -8.40 -7.82 -23.57
C GLU A 245 -8.28 -7.53 -22.06
N SER A 246 -8.61 -6.30 -21.68
CA SER A 246 -8.74 -5.94 -20.27
C SER A 246 -9.86 -6.78 -19.62
N PRO A 247 -9.66 -7.35 -18.41
CA PRO A 247 -10.75 -7.97 -17.67
C PRO A 247 -11.96 -7.06 -17.43
N LEU A 248 -11.77 -5.73 -17.48
CA LEU A 248 -12.84 -4.74 -17.35
C LEU A 248 -13.74 -4.65 -18.58
N SER A 249 -13.29 -5.09 -19.76
CA SER A 249 -14.10 -5.05 -21.00
C SER A 249 -15.43 -5.79 -20.80
N THR A 250 -15.39 -6.88 -20.02
CA THR A 250 -16.56 -7.70 -19.68
C THR A 250 -17.65 -6.96 -18.89
N LEU A 251 -17.31 -5.86 -18.22
CA LEU A 251 -18.27 -5.10 -17.42
C LEU A 251 -19.04 -4.06 -18.25
N ASN A 252 -18.48 -3.62 -19.38
CA ASN A 252 -19.07 -2.62 -20.27
C ASN A 252 -19.57 -1.33 -19.56
N VAL A 253 -18.80 -0.85 -18.58
CA VAL A 253 -19.07 0.40 -17.83
C VAL A 253 -17.81 1.25 -17.74
N PRO A 254 -17.92 2.58 -17.52
CA PRO A 254 -16.76 3.43 -17.29
C PRO A 254 -15.91 2.91 -16.13
N ALA A 255 -14.60 2.84 -16.34
CA ALA A 255 -13.63 2.43 -15.34
C ALA A 255 -12.69 3.58 -15.01
N LEU A 256 -12.70 4.00 -13.75
CA LEU A 256 -11.86 5.05 -13.19
C LEU A 256 -10.73 4.40 -12.39
N GLN A 257 -9.49 4.78 -12.69
CA GLN A 257 -8.34 4.36 -11.89
C GLN A 257 -8.17 5.33 -10.72
N GLY A 258 -8.42 4.85 -9.50
CA GLY A 258 -8.05 5.54 -8.28
C GLY A 258 -6.54 5.43 -8.08
N LEU A 259 -5.86 6.57 -8.16
CA LEU A 259 -4.43 6.66 -7.84
C LEU A 259 -4.27 6.68 -6.33
N LYS A 260 -3.38 5.82 -5.82
CA LYS A 260 -2.99 5.77 -4.42
C LYS A 260 -1.52 6.14 -4.32
N GLU A 261 -1.24 7.26 -3.67
CA GLU A 261 0.12 7.64 -3.30
C GLU A 261 0.51 6.88 -2.03
N TYR A 262 1.63 6.14 -2.09
CA TYR A 262 2.15 5.38 -0.95
C TYR A 262 3.11 6.23 -0.10
N TYR A 263 3.70 7.26 -0.69
CA TYR A 263 4.50 8.27 -0.02
C TYR A 263 4.01 9.63 -0.49
N LYS A 264 3.64 10.46 0.48
CA LYS A 264 3.25 11.83 0.23
C LYS A 264 4.19 12.73 1.02
N THR A 265 4.96 13.53 0.29
CA THR A 265 5.63 14.68 0.89
C THR A 265 4.77 15.90 0.59
N GLU A 266 4.08 16.41 1.59
CA GLU A 266 3.37 17.67 1.48
C GLU A 266 4.36 18.82 1.71
N LEU A 267 4.58 19.63 0.67
CA LEU A 267 5.40 20.82 0.74
C LEU A 267 4.57 22.04 0.38
N VAL A 268 4.71 23.09 1.18
CA VAL A 268 4.28 24.42 0.75
C VAL A 268 5.30 24.90 -0.27
N GLN A 269 4.83 25.39 -1.42
CA GLN A 269 5.71 25.93 -2.44
C GLN A 269 6.64 26.98 -1.81
N PRO A 270 7.98 26.87 -2.00
CA PRO A 270 8.92 27.77 -1.35
C PRO A 270 8.63 29.21 -1.73
N LYS A 271 8.85 30.14 -0.80
CA LYS A 271 8.62 31.56 -1.09
C LYS A 271 9.60 32.06 -2.14
N ARG A 272 9.07 32.78 -3.13
CA ARG A 272 9.83 33.37 -4.23
C ARG A 272 10.69 34.58 -3.84
N GLY A 273 10.47 35.19 -2.67
CA GLY A 273 11.24 36.38 -2.27
C GLY A 273 11.14 36.84 -0.81
N CYS A 274 10.44 36.13 0.08
CA CYS A 274 10.47 36.48 1.51
C CYS A 274 11.46 35.58 2.27
N TYR A 275 12.45 36.18 2.93
CA TYR A 275 13.10 35.58 4.09
C TYR A 275 12.44 36.15 5.36
N GLY A 276 11.90 35.28 6.23
CA GLY A 276 11.27 35.68 7.49
C GLY A 276 9.74 35.88 7.47
N ALA A 277 9.19 36.21 8.65
CA ALA A 277 7.74 36.25 8.93
C ALA A 277 7.06 37.61 8.74
N ARG A 278 7.79 38.68 8.38
CA ARG A 278 7.23 40.04 8.20
C ARG A 278 7.34 40.51 6.74
N CYS A 279 6.25 41.03 6.20
CA CYS A 279 6.16 41.66 4.87
C CYS A 279 6.08 43.18 5.06
N ASP A 280 6.95 43.94 4.41
CA ASP A 280 7.05 45.41 4.49
C ASP A 280 6.64 46.12 3.18
N GLY A 281 6.01 45.40 2.25
CA GLY A 281 5.55 45.92 0.96
C GLY A 281 6.64 46.09 -0.12
N ARG A 282 7.94 46.03 0.22
CA ARG A 282 9.02 46.00 -0.79
C ARG A 282 9.14 44.61 -1.45
N VAL A 283 8.77 43.58 -0.71
CA VAL A 283 8.81 42.18 -1.14
C VAL A 283 7.78 41.85 -2.23
N CYS A 284 6.63 42.53 -2.24
CA CYS A 284 5.63 42.37 -3.31
C CYS A 284 6.16 42.83 -4.67
N LYS A 285 7.09 43.81 -4.71
CA LYS A 285 7.73 44.22 -5.96
C LYS A 285 8.61 43.11 -6.54
N ILE A 286 9.30 42.34 -5.70
CA ILE A 286 10.10 41.18 -6.14
C ILE A 286 9.23 40.06 -6.69
N LEU A 287 8.03 39.86 -6.13
CA LEU A 287 7.08 38.83 -6.58
C LEU A 287 6.45 39.13 -7.96
N HIS A 288 6.47 40.39 -8.38
CA HIS A 288 5.95 40.84 -9.68
C HIS A 288 7.05 41.28 -10.65
N ASP A 289 8.33 41.15 -10.25
CA ASP A 289 9.46 41.44 -11.11
C ASP A 289 9.89 40.16 -11.85
N PRO A 290 9.63 40.10 -13.17
CA PRO A 290 9.92 38.92 -13.97
C PRO A 290 11.42 38.72 -14.22
N GLU A 291 12.30 39.64 -13.81
CA GLU A 291 13.74 39.54 -14.04
C GLU A 291 14.53 39.04 -12.83
N ILE A 292 13.96 39.11 -11.62
CA ILE A 292 14.69 38.71 -10.41
C ILE A 292 14.74 37.19 -10.32
N PRO A 293 15.88 36.50 -10.22
CA PRO A 293 15.89 35.04 -10.08
C PRO A 293 15.31 34.56 -8.72
N PRO A 294 14.75 33.35 -8.64
CA PRO A 294 14.33 32.75 -7.37
C PRO A 294 15.52 32.55 -6.41
N PRO A 295 15.29 32.59 -5.07
CA PRO A 295 16.36 32.42 -4.08
C PRO A 295 16.93 30.99 -4.10
N HIS A 296 18.16 30.81 -3.61
CA HIS A 296 18.78 29.47 -3.54
C HIS A 296 17.94 28.44 -2.78
N HIS A 297 17.17 28.85 -1.77
CA HIS A 297 16.23 27.97 -1.07
C HIS A 297 15.16 27.37 -2.00
N TRP A 298 14.66 28.14 -2.97
CA TRP A 298 13.74 27.65 -3.99
C TRP A 298 14.41 26.55 -4.82
N ILE A 299 15.59 26.84 -5.36
CA ILE A 299 16.34 25.91 -6.21
C ILE A 299 16.68 24.64 -5.44
N ALA A 300 17.13 24.74 -4.19
CA ALA A 300 17.45 23.59 -3.34
C ALA A 300 16.20 22.73 -3.07
N THR A 301 15.06 23.36 -2.80
CA THR A 301 13.79 22.64 -2.57
C THR A 301 13.37 21.86 -3.83
N TYR A 302 13.37 22.52 -4.98
CA TYR A 302 12.99 21.88 -6.24
C TYR A 302 14.00 20.84 -6.73
N LYS A 303 15.30 21.04 -6.45
CA LYS A 303 16.32 20.02 -6.70
C LYS A 303 16.09 18.77 -5.85
N TRP A 304 15.78 18.95 -4.56
CA TRP A 304 15.40 17.84 -3.68
C TRP A 304 14.14 17.13 -4.20
N ILE A 305 13.12 17.86 -4.65
CA ILE A 305 11.92 17.28 -5.27
C ILE A 305 12.32 16.44 -6.50
N GLN A 306 13.16 16.96 -7.41
CA GLN A 306 13.61 16.21 -8.58
C GLN A 306 14.34 14.90 -8.20
N GLU A 307 15.12 14.89 -7.13
CA GLU A 307 15.88 13.71 -6.71
C GLU A 307 15.03 12.68 -5.95
N ASN A 308 13.94 13.12 -5.31
CA ASN A 308 13.19 12.30 -4.35
C ASN A 308 11.71 12.07 -4.74
N SER A 309 11.30 12.48 -5.94
CA SER A 309 9.93 12.26 -6.44
C SER A 309 9.91 11.64 -7.84
N ASP A 310 8.90 10.81 -8.08
CA ASP A 310 8.58 10.26 -9.40
C ASP A 310 7.63 11.19 -10.19
N VAL A 311 6.80 11.95 -9.47
CA VAL A 311 5.75 12.84 -10.00
C VAL A 311 5.60 14.05 -9.08
N VAL A 312 5.27 15.19 -9.68
CA VAL A 312 4.92 16.42 -8.94
C VAL A 312 3.46 16.79 -9.22
N VAL A 313 2.65 16.96 -8.18
CA VAL A 313 1.27 17.44 -8.29
C VAL A 313 1.15 18.79 -7.56
N HIS A 314 0.93 19.87 -8.30
CA HIS A 314 0.56 21.15 -7.72
C HIS A 314 -0.97 21.25 -7.57
N VAL A 315 -1.42 21.85 -6.45
CA VAL A 315 -2.84 22.00 -6.13
C VAL A 315 -3.10 23.45 -5.74
N GLY A 316 -4.04 24.10 -6.41
CA GLY A 316 -4.39 25.50 -6.18
C GLY A 316 -4.92 26.16 -7.46
N THR A 317 -5.31 27.43 -7.38
CA THR A 317 -5.60 28.20 -8.60
C THR A 317 -4.30 28.35 -9.38
N HIS A 318 -3.26 28.97 -8.84
CA HIS A 318 -1.95 29.05 -9.49
C HIS A 318 -0.83 29.00 -8.44
N GLY A 319 0.38 28.72 -8.90
CA GLY A 319 1.61 28.73 -8.14
C GLY A 319 2.48 29.91 -8.57
N TYR A 320 3.74 29.91 -8.12
CA TYR A 320 4.76 30.85 -8.57
C TYR A 320 5.75 30.25 -9.57
N LEU A 321 5.67 28.94 -9.82
CA LEU A 321 6.64 28.19 -10.63
C LEU A 321 6.55 28.62 -12.10
N GLU A 322 5.32 28.70 -12.59
CA GLU A 322 4.95 29.11 -13.94
C GLU A 322 5.23 30.59 -14.24
N PHE A 323 5.46 31.40 -13.19
CA PHE A 323 5.75 32.83 -13.28
C PHE A 323 7.19 33.17 -12.89
N LEU A 324 8.07 32.16 -12.81
CA LEU A 324 9.50 32.42 -12.62
C LEU A 324 10.10 33.07 -13.88
N PRO A 325 11.22 33.81 -13.75
CA PRO A 325 11.88 34.42 -14.90
C PRO A 325 12.21 33.41 -16.00
N GLY A 326 11.90 33.77 -17.23
CA GLY A 326 12.10 32.94 -18.40
C GLY A 326 10.99 33.10 -19.44
N LYS A 327 11.02 32.26 -20.46
CA LYS A 327 9.97 32.16 -21.47
C LYS A 327 8.67 31.67 -20.83
N GLY A 328 7.53 32.21 -21.27
CA GLY A 328 6.21 31.73 -20.82
C GLY A 328 5.76 30.43 -21.51
N VAL A 329 6.29 30.15 -22.70
CA VAL A 329 6.03 28.93 -23.48
C VAL A 329 7.29 28.55 -24.26
N GLY A 330 7.47 27.26 -24.56
CA GLY A 330 8.67 26.79 -25.28
C GLY A 330 9.93 27.00 -24.46
N LEU A 331 9.91 26.50 -23.22
CA LEU A 331 10.98 26.65 -22.25
C LEU A 331 12.32 26.07 -22.77
N SER A 332 13.40 26.67 -22.30
CA SER A 332 14.79 26.28 -22.50
C SER A 332 15.45 25.98 -21.16
N GLU A 333 16.62 25.34 -21.21
CA GLU A 333 17.37 24.94 -20.00
C GLU A 333 17.83 26.12 -19.13
N GLU A 334 17.72 27.35 -19.62
CA GLU A 334 18.03 28.59 -18.89
C GLU A 334 16.79 29.18 -18.17
N ASP A 335 15.58 28.69 -18.47
CA ASP A 335 14.35 29.20 -17.90
C ASP A 335 14.10 28.60 -16.51
N PHE A 336 13.83 29.43 -15.51
CA PHE A 336 13.68 28.97 -14.13
C PHE A 336 12.53 27.98 -13.88
N PRO A 337 11.38 28.02 -14.60
CA PRO A 337 10.38 26.96 -14.51
C PRO A 337 10.97 25.60 -14.91
N GLU A 338 11.72 25.54 -16.01
CA GLU A 338 12.39 24.33 -16.51
C GLU A 338 13.47 23.85 -15.55
N ILE A 339 14.33 24.76 -15.06
CA ILE A 339 15.37 24.43 -14.06
C ILE A 339 14.75 23.84 -12.78
N SER A 340 13.58 24.35 -12.37
CA SER A 340 12.92 23.94 -11.14
C SER A 340 12.20 22.59 -11.27
N ILE A 341 11.44 22.37 -12.34
CA ILE A 341 10.67 21.11 -12.48
C ILE A 341 11.49 19.99 -13.14
N GLY A 342 12.40 20.37 -14.04
CA GLY A 342 13.21 19.46 -14.83
C GLY A 342 12.37 18.48 -15.64
N ASN A 343 12.86 17.25 -15.75
CA ASN A 343 12.20 16.19 -16.51
C ASN A 343 11.05 15.48 -15.76
N LYS A 344 10.56 16.05 -14.66
CA LYS A 344 9.53 15.40 -13.83
C LYS A 344 8.16 15.54 -14.48
N PRO A 345 7.36 14.46 -14.56
CA PRO A 345 5.96 14.60 -14.90
C PRO A 345 5.27 15.51 -13.88
N HIS A 346 4.75 16.64 -14.36
CA HIS A 346 4.16 17.70 -13.55
C HIS A 346 2.68 17.81 -13.86
N PHE A 347 1.85 17.45 -12.88
CA PHE A 347 0.40 17.61 -12.93
C PHE A 347 -0.03 18.83 -12.12
N TYR A 348 -1.11 19.47 -12.57
CA TYR A 348 -1.73 20.58 -11.87
C TYR A 348 -3.22 20.30 -11.69
N ILE A 349 -3.70 20.27 -10.45
CA ILE A 349 -5.14 20.20 -10.17
C ILE A 349 -5.69 21.62 -10.24
N TYR A 350 -6.36 21.90 -11.35
CA TYR A 350 -6.83 23.23 -11.71
C TYR A 350 -8.35 23.38 -11.56
N THR A 351 -8.83 24.58 -11.22
CA THR A 351 -10.27 24.87 -11.23
C THR A 351 -10.77 25.21 -12.64
N VAL A 352 -11.85 24.55 -13.07
CA VAL A 352 -12.48 24.83 -14.38
C VAL A 352 -12.97 26.28 -14.52
N LYS A 353 -13.12 26.99 -13.40
CA LYS A 353 -13.58 28.39 -13.39
C LYS A 353 -12.51 29.40 -13.79
N ASN A 354 -11.22 29.02 -13.83
CA ASN A 354 -10.13 29.93 -14.19
C ASN A 354 -9.23 29.37 -15.31
N PRO A 355 -9.79 29.02 -16.47
CA PRO A 355 -9.05 28.31 -17.51
C PRO A 355 -7.86 29.11 -18.07
N MET A 356 -7.87 30.44 -17.97
CA MET A 356 -6.83 31.30 -18.54
C MET A 356 -5.48 31.18 -17.83
N GLU A 357 -5.47 30.95 -16.52
CA GLU A 357 -4.22 30.78 -15.76
C GLU A 357 -3.72 29.32 -15.76
N GLY A 358 -4.54 28.37 -16.23
CA GLY A 358 -4.16 26.96 -16.40
C GLY A 358 -3.78 26.57 -17.82
N ALA A 359 -3.76 27.54 -18.74
CA ALA A 359 -3.55 27.36 -20.19
C ALA A 359 -2.07 27.43 -20.62
#